data_AF-A0A933C121-F1
#
_entry.id   AF-A0A933C121-F1
#
_cell.length_a   1.000
_cell.length_b   1.000
_cell.length_c   1.000
_cell.angle_alpha   90.00
_cell.angle_beta   90.00
_cell.angle_gamma   90.00
#
_symmetry.space_group_name_H-M   'P 1'
#
loop_
_entity.id
_entity.type
_entity.pdbx_description
1 polymer ?
#
loop_
_entity_poly.entity_id
_entity_poly.type
_entity_poly.pdbx_seq_one_letter_code
_entity_poly.pdbx_strand_id
1 'polypeptide(L)'
;MSAARAAGNHTGAAAPPCRRAGFSLAETSVTLALASVILAALAGAVQTAERLARNQAERVAASEALRVAEVVLGAELRALEPREDLGAVARDSLPLRAFRGVSLICARSADTVWVRYRGSRDPEPSKDSVLVLDRDALGRALSLADDANGGVLCPADADETLRRWTLPLAGLAPALLLLFESGSYHLAGQALRYRRGAAGRQPLTTDAFDPLGTGFQPVGSGGELVPPDSAVAMVVAITRTTAPAAFRLRIPFLNRLAGEGIPAP
;
A
#
# COMPACT_ATOMS: atom_id res chain seq x y z
N MET A 1 -43.13 -83.22 -14.38
CA MET A 1 -42.41 -82.83 -15.61
C MET A 1 -41.11 -82.17 -15.14
N SER A 2 -40.01 -82.90 -14.87
CA SER A 2 -39.29 -83.85 -15.73
C SER A 2 -38.82 -83.19 -17.04
N ALA A 3 -37.61 -82.63 -16.99
CA ALA A 3 -36.80 -82.21 -18.13
C ALA A 3 -35.34 -82.54 -17.80
N ALA A 4 -34.70 -83.34 -18.64
CA ALA A 4 -33.37 -83.88 -18.36
C ALA A 4 -32.27 -82.82 -18.47
N ARG A 5 -31.40 -82.73 -17.45
CA ARG A 5 -30.22 -81.87 -17.48
C ARG A 5 -29.11 -82.59 -18.24
N ALA A 6 -28.92 -82.25 -19.52
CA ALA A 6 -27.83 -82.79 -20.31
C ALA A 6 -26.47 -82.34 -19.74
N ALA A 7 -25.62 -83.29 -19.38
CA ALA A 7 -24.26 -83.02 -18.94
C ALA A 7 -23.39 -82.67 -20.16
N GLY A 8 -23.31 -81.38 -20.48
CA GLY A 8 -22.35 -80.87 -21.47
C GLY A 8 -20.93 -80.98 -20.94
N ASN A 9 -20.18 -81.98 -21.41
CA ASN A 9 -18.73 -82.05 -21.22
C ASN A 9 -18.07 -80.86 -21.94
N HIS A 10 -17.92 -79.75 -21.23
CA HIS A 10 -16.96 -78.72 -21.62
C HIS A 10 -15.56 -79.29 -21.41
N THR A 11 -15.02 -79.90 -22.46
CA THR A 11 -13.59 -80.19 -22.57
C THR A 11 -12.83 -78.89 -22.38
N GLY A 12 -12.27 -78.72 -21.18
CA GLY A 12 -11.44 -77.58 -20.85
C GLY A 12 -10.22 -77.58 -21.75
N ALA A 13 -10.27 -76.80 -22.83
CA ALA A 13 -9.11 -76.48 -23.64
C ALA A 13 -8.13 -75.77 -22.69
N ALA A 14 -7.08 -76.49 -22.28
CA ALA A 14 -6.07 -75.96 -21.38
C ALA A 14 -5.50 -74.69 -22.00
N ALA A 15 -5.67 -73.56 -21.32
CA ALA A 15 -5.12 -72.30 -21.77
C ALA A 15 -3.61 -72.51 -22.02
N PRO A 16 -3.08 -72.10 -23.19
CA PRO A 16 -1.69 -72.35 -23.52
C PRO A 16 -0.81 -71.76 -22.41
N PRO A 17 0.21 -72.49 -21.91
CA PRO A 17 1.03 -72.01 -20.82
C PRO A 17 1.66 -70.69 -21.25
N CYS A 18 1.29 -69.59 -20.58
CA CYS A 18 1.86 -68.27 -20.81
C CYS A 18 3.37 -68.35 -20.58
N ARG A 19 4.14 -68.57 -21.65
CA ARG A 19 5.60 -68.55 -21.62
C ARG A 19 6.01 -67.17 -21.12
N ARG A 20 6.47 -67.11 -19.87
CA ARG A 20 7.13 -65.92 -19.32
C ARG A 20 8.43 -65.74 -20.08
N ALA A 21 8.41 -64.92 -21.13
CA ALA A 21 9.64 -64.45 -21.75
C ALA A 21 10.42 -63.67 -20.68
N GLY A 22 11.65 -64.07 -20.43
CA GLY A 22 12.56 -63.30 -19.59
C GLY A 22 13.07 -62.08 -20.33
N PHE A 23 13.11 -60.93 -19.66
CA PHE A 23 13.72 -59.71 -20.21
C PHE A 23 15.21 -59.92 -20.48
N SER A 24 15.69 -59.41 -21.63
CA SER A 24 17.12 -59.45 -21.94
C SER A 24 17.89 -58.32 -21.24
N LEU A 25 19.19 -58.50 -20.98
CA LEU A 25 20.05 -57.44 -20.42
C LEU A 25 20.15 -56.19 -21.33
N ALA A 26 19.98 -56.36 -22.65
CA ALA A 26 19.93 -55.26 -23.59
C ALA A 26 18.62 -54.45 -23.45
N GLU A 27 17.50 -55.13 -23.23
CA GLU A 27 16.19 -54.51 -23.06
C GLU A 27 16.09 -53.73 -21.74
N THR A 28 16.62 -54.28 -20.64
CA THR A 28 16.64 -53.58 -19.34
C THR A 28 17.57 -52.36 -19.36
N SER A 29 18.73 -52.43 -20.02
CA SER A 29 19.63 -51.27 -20.15
C SER A 29 19.05 -50.16 -21.02
N VAL A 30 18.39 -50.48 -22.15
CA VAL A 30 17.65 -49.49 -22.95
C VAL A 30 16.50 -48.87 -22.17
N THR A 31 15.75 -49.67 -21.39
CA THR A 31 14.65 -49.18 -20.55
C THR A 31 15.16 -48.21 -19.47
N LEU A 32 16.27 -48.53 -18.80
CA LEU A 32 16.91 -47.66 -17.81
C LEU A 32 17.45 -46.36 -18.43
N ALA A 33 18.03 -46.44 -19.63
CA ALA A 33 18.50 -45.26 -20.35
C ALA A 33 17.33 -44.31 -20.67
N LEU A 34 16.24 -44.83 -21.25
CA LEU A 34 15.03 -44.04 -21.54
C LEU A 34 14.39 -43.47 -20.28
N ALA A 35 14.26 -44.28 -19.21
CA ALA A 35 13.72 -43.84 -17.93
C ALA A 35 14.55 -42.70 -17.32
N SER A 36 15.88 -42.76 -17.39
CA SER A 36 16.74 -41.70 -16.85
C SER A 36 16.63 -40.39 -17.64
N VAL A 37 16.50 -40.44 -18.96
CA VAL A 37 16.25 -39.26 -19.81
C VAL A 37 14.88 -38.63 -19.49
N ILE A 38 13.83 -39.45 -19.32
CA ILE A 38 12.49 -38.97 -18.94
C ILE A 38 12.53 -38.32 -17.54
N LEU A 39 13.17 -38.96 -16.55
CA LEU A 39 13.29 -38.41 -15.21
C LEU A 39 14.08 -37.10 -15.18
N ALA A 40 15.16 -36.99 -15.95
CA ALA A 40 15.94 -35.75 -16.08
C ALA A 40 15.13 -34.61 -16.71
N ALA A 41 14.35 -34.91 -17.76
CA ALA A 41 13.45 -33.95 -18.39
C ALA A 41 12.35 -33.47 -17.43
N LEU A 42 11.73 -34.38 -16.67
CA LEU A 42 10.74 -34.04 -15.64
C LEU A 42 11.34 -33.18 -14.52
N ALA A 43 12.54 -33.52 -14.03
CA ALA A 43 13.23 -32.73 -13.01
C ALA A 43 13.56 -31.30 -13.51
N GLY A 44 14.02 -31.17 -14.76
CA GLY A 44 14.26 -29.86 -15.39
C GLY A 44 12.98 -29.04 -15.57
N ALA A 45 11.87 -29.69 -15.92
CA ALA A 45 10.56 -29.04 -16.02
C ALA A 45 10.07 -28.52 -14.65
N VAL A 46 10.19 -29.32 -13.59
CA VAL A 46 9.83 -28.91 -12.20
C VAL A 46 10.68 -27.72 -11.74
N GLN A 47 12.01 -27.77 -11.91
CA GLN A 47 12.89 -26.65 -11.55
C GLN A 47 12.56 -25.37 -12.33
N THR A 48 12.16 -25.50 -13.60
CA THR A 48 11.75 -24.36 -14.43
C THR A 48 10.42 -23.79 -13.97
N ALA A 49 9.45 -24.65 -13.63
CA ALA A 49 8.16 -24.26 -13.07
C ALA A 49 8.30 -23.54 -11.72
N GLU A 50 9.16 -24.03 -10.82
CA GLU A 50 9.47 -23.36 -9.56
C GLU A 50 10.05 -21.96 -9.77
N ARG A 51 11.03 -21.82 -10.66
CA ARG A 51 11.65 -20.51 -10.98
C ARG A 51 10.62 -19.56 -11.57
N LEU A 52 9.76 -20.03 -12.47
CA LEU A 52 8.67 -19.24 -13.04
C LEU A 52 7.66 -18.80 -11.98
N ALA A 53 7.25 -19.70 -11.08
CA ALA A 53 6.31 -19.40 -10.00
C ALA A 53 6.86 -18.35 -9.03
N ARG A 54 8.14 -18.44 -8.64
CA ARG A 54 8.81 -17.42 -7.80
C ARG A 54 8.82 -16.05 -8.51
N ASN A 55 9.25 -16.01 -9.77
CA ASN A 55 9.25 -14.79 -10.58
C ASN A 55 7.83 -14.19 -10.76
N GLN A 56 6.79 -15.01 -10.81
CA GLN A 56 5.40 -14.55 -10.88
C GLN A 56 4.93 -13.99 -9.53
N ALA A 57 5.23 -14.66 -8.42
CA ALA A 57 4.89 -14.19 -7.07
C ALA A 57 5.54 -12.82 -6.77
N GLU A 58 6.82 -12.64 -7.10
CA GLU A 58 7.53 -11.36 -6.98
C GLU A 58 6.87 -10.25 -7.84
N ARG A 59 6.43 -10.58 -9.05
CA ARG A 59 5.73 -9.62 -9.93
C ARG A 59 4.38 -9.19 -9.38
N VAL A 60 3.62 -10.12 -8.79
CA VAL A 60 2.33 -9.84 -8.13
C VAL A 60 2.55 -8.96 -6.90
N ALA A 61 3.46 -9.35 -5.99
CA ALA A 61 3.75 -8.58 -4.78
C ALA A 61 4.20 -7.14 -5.10
N ALA A 62 5.04 -6.95 -6.12
CA ALA A 62 5.43 -5.61 -6.59
C ALA A 62 4.25 -4.82 -7.18
N SER A 63 3.30 -5.48 -7.85
CA SER A 63 2.09 -4.84 -8.37
C SER A 63 1.10 -4.46 -7.26
N GLU A 64 1.00 -5.26 -6.20
CA GLU A 64 0.16 -4.96 -5.04
C GLU A 64 0.75 -3.81 -4.21
N ALA A 65 2.06 -3.80 -3.98
CA ALA A 65 2.77 -2.70 -3.33
C ALA A 65 2.55 -1.36 -4.05
N LEU A 66 2.62 -1.35 -5.39
CA LEU A 66 2.29 -0.20 -6.22
C LEU A 66 0.85 0.28 -6.01
N ARG A 67 -0.13 -0.63 -6.08
CA ARG A 67 -1.55 -0.30 -5.90
C ARG A 67 -1.86 0.24 -4.50
N VAL A 68 -1.23 -0.33 -3.46
CA VAL A 68 -1.35 0.16 -2.08
C VAL A 68 -0.70 1.54 -1.94
N ALA A 69 0.50 1.74 -2.51
CA ALA A 69 1.18 3.04 -2.49
C ALA A 69 0.35 4.13 -3.20
N GLU A 70 -0.24 3.82 -4.35
CA GLU A 70 -1.13 4.72 -5.09
C GLU A 70 -2.37 5.10 -4.28
N VAL A 71 -3.07 4.13 -3.70
CA VAL A 71 -4.28 4.37 -2.91
C VAL A 71 -3.96 5.16 -1.64
N VAL A 72 -2.88 4.82 -0.93
CA VAL A 72 -2.48 5.49 0.32
C VAL A 72 -1.98 6.91 0.04
N LEU A 73 -0.98 7.08 -0.83
CA LEU A 73 -0.44 8.40 -1.15
C LEU A 73 -1.51 9.27 -1.82
N GLY A 74 -2.32 8.72 -2.72
CA GLY A 74 -3.45 9.44 -3.32
C GLY A 74 -4.53 9.82 -2.30
N ALA A 75 -4.74 9.07 -1.22
CA ALA A 75 -5.64 9.47 -0.13
C ALA A 75 -5.05 10.58 0.74
N GLU A 76 -3.80 10.42 1.21
CA GLU A 76 -3.12 11.40 2.06
C GLU A 76 -2.94 12.74 1.34
N LEU A 77 -2.40 12.71 0.12
CA LEU A 77 -2.05 13.89 -0.67
C LEU A 77 -3.27 14.68 -1.21
N ARG A 78 -4.48 14.11 -1.12
CA ARG A 78 -5.75 14.81 -1.49
C ARG A 78 -6.20 15.85 -0.46
N ALA A 79 -5.73 15.75 0.77
CA ALA A 79 -6.13 16.63 1.88
C ALA A 79 -5.06 17.68 2.23
N LEU A 80 -4.02 17.83 1.40
CA LEU A 80 -2.86 18.67 1.69
C LEU A 80 -2.87 19.97 0.89
N GLU A 81 -2.43 21.04 1.54
CA GLU A 81 -1.93 22.27 0.94
C GLU A 81 -0.42 22.11 0.68
N PRO A 82 0.04 21.97 -0.58
CA PRO A 82 1.42 21.58 -0.88
C PRO A 82 2.50 22.51 -0.33
N ARG A 83 2.18 23.78 -0.06
CA ARG A 83 3.13 24.77 0.49
C ARG A 83 3.35 24.65 1.99
N GLU A 84 2.40 24.10 2.74
CA GLU A 84 2.49 23.98 4.20
C GLU A 84 2.64 22.54 4.70
N ASP A 85 2.04 21.59 3.99
CA ASP A 85 1.98 20.19 4.41
C ASP A 85 3.14 19.34 3.89
N LEU A 86 3.85 19.76 2.83
CA LEU A 86 5.01 19.06 2.30
C LEU A 86 6.30 19.68 2.83
N GLY A 87 7.17 18.85 3.41
CA GLY A 87 8.54 19.25 3.74
C GLY A 87 9.47 19.16 2.52
N ALA A 88 10.77 19.32 2.76
CA ALA A 88 11.80 19.15 1.74
C ALA A 88 11.76 17.71 1.16
N VAL A 89 11.25 17.57 -0.06
CA VAL A 89 11.19 16.30 -0.78
C VAL A 89 12.61 15.83 -1.09
N ALA A 90 12.98 14.67 -0.57
CA ALA A 90 14.20 13.98 -0.90
C ALA A 90 13.91 12.82 -1.87
N ARG A 91 14.98 12.34 -2.51
CA ARG A 91 14.93 11.28 -3.51
C ARG A 91 14.24 10.00 -3.02
N ASP A 92 14.52 9.60 -1.79
CA ASP A 92 13.99 8.39 -1.14
C ASP A 92 12.99 8.70 -0.03
N SER A 93 12.66 9.97 0.23
CA SER A 93 11.74 10.33 1.31
C SER A 93 10.91 11.58 1.06
N LEU A 94 9.65 11.46 1.44
CA LEU A 94 8.60 12.46 1.33
C LEU A 94 8.10 12.80 2.74
N PRO A 95 8.64 13.83 3.40
CA PRO A 95 8.06 14.36 4.64
C PRO A 95 6.72 15.05 4.32
N LEU A 96 5.66 14.64 5.02
CA LEU A 96 4.33 15.25 4.88
C LEU A 96 3.53 15.22 6.19
N ARG A 97 2.59 16.16 6.33
CA ARG A 97 1.56 16.16 7.38
C ARG A 97 0.36 15.32 6.93
N ALA A 98 0.16 14.15 7.51
CA ALA A 98 -0.83 13.17 7.06
C ALA A 98 -2.19 13.39 7.77
N PHE A 99 -3.31 13.39 7.06
CA PHE A 99 -4.62 13.68 7.67
C PHE A 99 -5.12 12.52 8.54
N ARG A 100 -5.62 12.79 9.75
CA ARG A 100 -6.00 11.75 10.73
C ARG A 100 -7.44 11.81 11.22
N GLY A 101 -8.03 13.00 11.27
CA GLY A 101 -9.43 13.17 11.68
C GLY A 101 -9.88 14.62 11.72
N VAL A 102 -11.17 14.80 12.00
CA VAL A 102 -11.85 16.09 12.07
C VAL A 102 -12.38 16.32 13.49
N SER A 103 -12.36 17.58 13.92
CA SER A 103 -12.82 18.01 15.23
C SER A 103 -13.75 19.21 15.16
N LEU A 104 -14.94 19.05 15.71
CA LEU A 104 -15.91 20.13 15.92
C LEU A 104 -15.78 20.68 17.34
N ILE A 105 -15.61 22.00 17.47
CA ILE A 105 -15.46 22.65 18.77
C ILE A 105 -16.81 22.77 19.48
N CYS A 106 -16.88 22.25 20.70
CA CYS A 106 -18.02 22.40 21.59
C CYS A 106 -17.87 23.57 22.56
N ALA A 107 -16.67 23.74 23.12
CA ALA A 107 -16.38 24.79 24.08
C ALA A 107 -14.92 25.24 23.97
N ARG A 108 -14.61 26.44 24.46
CA ARG A 108 -13.27 27.01 24.46
C ARG A 108 -13.04 27.84 25.73
N SER A 109 -11.81 27.81 26.25
CA SER A 109 -11.31 28.72 27.27
C SER A 109 -9.85 29.04 26.94
N ALA A 110 -9.56 30.29 26.57
CA ALA A 110 -8.25 30.75 26.09
C ALA A 110 -7.63 29.83 25.00
N ASP A 111 -6.60 29.07 25.37
CA ASP A 111 -5.85 28.12 24.53
C ASP A 111 -6.34 26.67 24.67
N THR A 112 -7.34 26.40 25.52
CA THR A 112 -7.99 25.09 25.64
C THR A 112 -9.28 25.05 24.81
N VAL A 113 -9.46 23.99 24.02
CA VAL A 113 -10.71 23.67 23.32
C VAL A 113 -11.19 22.29 23.71
N TRP A 114 -12.51 22.14 23.83
CA TRP A 114 -13.18 20.86 23.96
C TRP A 114 -13.87 20.54 22.65
N VAL A 115 -13.60 19.36 22.12
CA VAL A 115 -13.95 18.97 20.76
C VAL A 115 -14.61 17.61 20.73
N ARG A 116 -15.51 17.43 19.78
CA ARG A 116 -15.92 16.10 19.29
C ARG A 116 -14.96 15.73 18.18
N TYR A 117 -14.13 14.74 18.44
CA TYR A 117 -13.11 14.27 17.51
C TYR A 117 -13.55 12.95 16.87
N ARG A 118 -13.52 12.92 15.54
CA ARG A 118 -13.81 11.76 14.70
C ARG A 118 -12.59 11.49 13.82
N GLY A 119 -11.92 10.35 14.01
CA GLY A 119 -10.67 10.07 13.32
C GLY A 119 -10.22 8.62 13.41
N SER A 120 -9.17 8.32 12.64
CA SER A 120 -8.63 6.97 12.47
C SER A 120 -7.81 6.43 13.64
N ARG A 121 -7.40 7.32 14.56
CA ARG A 121 -6.64 7.00 15.78
C ARG A 121 -6.77 8.12 16.82
N ASP A 122 -6.37 7.83 18.05
CA ASP A 122 -6.21 8.83 19.12
C ASP A 122 -5.16 9.90 18.76
N PRO A 123 -5.34 11.18 19.16
CA PRO A 123 -4.35 12.24 18.98
C PRO A 123 -3.07 12.01 19.79
N GLU A 124 -1.93 12.46 19.27
CA GLU A 124 -0.61 12.32 19.91
C GLU A 124 0.18 13.65 19.82
N PRO A 125 0.15 14.50 20.88
CA PRO A 125 0.77 15.83 20.88
C PRO A 125 2.24 15.89 20.42
N SER A 126 3.02 14.81 20.61
CA SER A 126 4.43 14.76 20.21
C SER A 126 4.66 14.71 18.69
N LYS A 127 3.62 14.48 17.89
CA LYS A 127 3.69 14.34 16.42
C LYS A 127 2.61 15.13 15.69
N ASP A 128 1.55 15.51 16.41
CA ASP A 128 0.34 16.03 15.78
C ASP A 128 0.30 17.56 15.72
N SER A 129 -0.28 18.04 14.63
CA SER A 129 -0.59 19.43 14.37
C SER A 129 -2.05 19.56 14.00
N VAL A 130 -2.67 20.65 14.41
CA VAL A 130 -4.06 20.96 14.09
C VAL A 130 -4.07 22.11 13.09
N LEU A 131 -4.65 21.88 11.90
CA LEU A 131 -5.02 22.97 11.01
C LEU A 131 -6.31 23.59 11.56
N VAL A 132 -6.17 24.83 12.03
CA VAL A 132 -7.30 25.64 12.48
C VAL A 132 -7.90 26.34 11.27
N LEU A 133 -9.16 26.05 10.94
CA LEU A 133 -9.94 26.85 9.99
C LEU A 133 -10.77 27.85 10.78
N ASP A 134 -10.64 29.13 10.46
CA ASP A 134 -11.55 30.17 10.98
C ASP A 134 -12.86 30.25 10.17
N ARG A 135 -13.66 31.29 10.44
CA ARG A 135 -14.95 31.50 9.77
C ARG A 135 -14.83 31.99 8.33
N ASP A 136 -13.69 32.55 7.96
CA ASP A 136 -13.37 33.03 6.61
C ASP A 136 -12.63 31.93 5.80
N ALA A 137 -12.58 30.72 6.36
CA ALA A 137 -11.86 29.54 5.84
C ALA A 137 -10.34 29.74 5.68
N LEU A 138 -9.75 30.71 6.37
CA LEU A 138 -8.30 30.84 6.45
C LEU A 138 -7.75 29.75 7.38
N GLY A 139 -6.89 28.91 6.82
CA GLY A 139 -6.20 27.85 7.54
C GLY A 139 -4.95 28.36 8.25
N ARG A 140 -4.74 27.94 9.50
CA ARG A 140 -3.48 28.12 10.21
C ARG A 140 -3.09 26.85 10.96
N ALA A 141 -1.96 26.26 10.59
CA ALA A 141 -1.42 25.10 11.29
C ALA A 141 -0.81 25.50 12.64
N LEU A 142 -1.22 24.81 13.71
CA LEU A 142 -0.69 24.93 15.07
C LEU A 142 -0.22 23.56 15.58
N SER A 143 0.78 23.51 16.44
CA SER A 143 1.14 22.28 17.16
C SER A 143 0.07 21.92 18.19
N LEU A 144 -0.27 20.63 18.30
CA LEU A 144 -1.09 20.12 19.41
C LEU A 144 -0.22 20.06 20.66
N ALA A 145 -0.51 20.88 21.68
CA ALA A 145 0.34 20.98 22.88
C ALA A 145 -0.02 19.92 23.94
N ASP A 146 -1.29 19.52 24.04
CA ASP A 146 -1.80 18.53 24.99
C ASP A 146 -3.08 17.87 24.44
N ASP A 147 -3.31 16.60 24.78
CA ASP A 147 -4.56 15.85 24.54
C ASP A 147 -5.00 15.17 25.83
N ALA A 148 -6.28 15.33 26.18
CA ALA A 148 -6.91 14.61 27.28
C ALA A 148 -8.37 14.28 26.94
N ASN A 149 -8.99 13.42 27.76
CA ASN A 149 -10.43 13.20 27.68
C ASN A 149 -11.21 14.51 27.95
N GLY A 150 -12.22 14.79 27.11
CA GLY A 150 -13.00 16.02 27.15
C GLY A 150 -14.09 16.08 28.22
N GLY A 151 -14.37 14.99 28.93
CA GLY A 151 -15.50 14.91 29.86
C GLY A 151 -16.84 14.91 29.12
N VAL A 152 -17.87 15.56 29.68
CA VAL A 152 -19.25 15.56 29.15
C VAL A 152 -19.73 17.00 28.91
N LEU A 153 -19.04 17.73 28.03
CA LEU A 153 -19.36 19.13 27.70
C LEU A 153 -20.27 19.29 26.48
N CYS A 154 -20.48 18.23 25.69
CA CYS A 154 -21.43 18.20 24.58
C CYS A 154 -21.80 16.74 24.23
N PRO A 155 -22.95 16.50 23.58
CA PRO A 155 -23.30 15.18 23.07
C PRO A 155 -22.39 14.81 21.89
N ALA A 156 -21.75 13.65 21.98
CA ALA A 156 -20.96 13.03 20.94
C ALA A 156 -21.72 11.85 20.32
N ASP A 157 -21.54 11.64 19.01
CA ASP A 157 -22.06 10.45 18.33
C ASP A 157 -21.26 9.19 18.74
N ALA A 158 -21.77 8.01 18.39
CA ALA A 158 -21.15 6.72 18.74
C ALA A 158 -19.76 6.50 18.11
N ASP A 159 -19.40 7.24 17.06
CA ASP A 159 -18.09 7.25 16.40
C ASP A 159 -17.23 8.48 16.74
N GLU A 160 -17.67 9.30 17.70
CA GLU A 160 -16.96 10.49 18.18
C GLU A 160 -16.38 10.29 19.58
N THR A 161 -15.20 10.85 19.82
CA THR A 161 -14.61 10.93 21.17
C THR A 161 -14.57 12.37 21.64
N LEU A 162 -14.95 12.61 22.89
CA LEU A 162 -14.80 13.91 23.53
C LEU A 162 -13.35 14.09 23.95
N ARG A 163 -12.69 15.10 23.39
CA ARG A 163 -11.29 15.46 23.67
C ARG A 163 -11.20 16.87 24.20
N ARG A 164 -10.16 17.13 25.00
CA ARG A 164 -9.70 18.44 25.43
C ARG A 164 -8.30 18.65 24.86
N TRP A 165 -8.16 19.61 23.96
CA TRP A 165 -6.90 19.96 23.32
C TRP A 165 -6.38 21.30 23.83
N THR A 166 -5.06 21.40 24.02
CA THR A 166 -4.39 22.68 24.22
C THR A 166 -3.69 23.10 22.92
N LEU A 167 -4.00 24.30 22.45
CA LEU A 167 -3.57 24.87 21.17
C LEU A 167 -3.29 26.37 21.35
N PRO A 168 -2.21 26.94 20.79
CA PRO A 168 -1.91 28.37 20.90
C PRO A 168 -2.87 29.21 20.01
N LEU A 169 -4.08 29.46 20.51
CA LEU A 169 -5.22 30.01 19.75
C LEU A 169 -5.34 31.54 19.86
N ALA A 170 -4.29 32.22 20.30
CA ALA A 170 -4.26 33.67 20.48
C ALA A 170 -4.68 34.42 19.20
N GLY A 171 -5.77 35.19 19.30
CA GLY A 171 -6.33 35.98 18.19
C GLY A 171 -7.13 35.21 17.13
N LEU A 172 -7.24 33.88 17.22
CA LEU A 172 -7.97 33.06 16.25
C LEU A 172 -9.44 32.86 16.67
N ALA A 173 -10.35 32.75 15.70
CA ALA A 173 -11.77 32.44 15.89
C ALA A 173 -12.13 31.11 15.20
N PRO A 174 -11.70 29.96 15.78
CA PRO A 174 -11.75 28.67 15.10
C PRO A 174 -13.19 28.18 14.90
N ALA A 175 -13.48 27.68 13.70
CA ALA A 175 -14.76 27.09 13.31
C ALA A 175 -14.64 25.57 13.13
N LEU A 176 -13.56 25.09 12.50
CA LEU A 176 -13.26 23.67 12.30
C LEU A 176 -11.79 23.39 12.62
N LEU A 177 -11.51 22.22 13.18
CA LEU A 177 -10.16 21.75 13.47
C LEU A 177 -9.90 20.45 12.70
N LEU A 178 -8.81 20.40 11.94
CA LEU A 178 -8.38 19.18 11.24
C LEU A 178 -7.09 18.67 11.87
N LEU A 179 -7.07 17.40 12.29
CA LEU A 179 -5.90 16.78 12.91
C LEU A 179 -5.00 16.16 11.84
N PHE A 180 -3.72 16.53 11.88
CA PHE A 180 -2.68 16.02 11.01
C PHE A 180 -1.50 15.45 11.82
N GLU A 181 -0.87 14.40 11.29
CA GLU A 181 0.31 13.75 11.86
C GLU A 181 1.57 14.13 11.08
N SER A 182 2.60 14.63 11.76
CA SER A 182 3.90 14.86 11.13
C SER A 182 4.63 13.53 10.89
N GLY A 183 4.80 13.16 9.63
CA GLY A 183 5.44 11.91 9.24
C GLY A 183 6.32 12.04 8.00
N SER A 184 6.90 10.91 7.61
CA SER A 184 7.65 10.81 6.35
C SER A 184 7.44 9.44 5.70
N TYR A 185 7.09 9.45 4.42
CA TYR A 185 7.07 8.24 3.60
C TYR A 185 8.45 8.02 3.00
N HIS A 186 9.05 6.87 3.24
CA HIS A 186 10.34 6.48 2.68
C HIS A 186 10.17 5.39 1.61
N LEU A 187 10.93 5.50 0.52
CA LEU A 187 11.16 4.44 -0.46
C LEU A 187 12.53 3.80 -0.17
N ALA A 188 12.63 3.17 1.01
CA ALA A 188 13.87 2.57 1.50
C ALA A 188 13.75 1.05 1.50
N GLY A 189 14.77 0.33 0.99
CA GLY A 189 14.70 -1.13 0.84
C GLY A 189 13.40 -1.56 0.18
N GLN A 190 13.10 -0.92 -0.97
CA GLN A 190 12.10 -1.31 -1.97
C GLN A 190 10.63 -1.35 -1.50
N ALA A 191 10.37 -0.90 -0.28
CA ALA A 191 9.07 -0.82 0.37
C ALA A 191 8.66 0.65 0.56
N LEU A 192 7.36 0.97 0.47
CA LEU A 192 6.85 2.25 0.97
C LEU A 192 6.74 2.14 2.49
N ARG A 193 7.55 2.89 3.22
CA ARG A 193 7.61 2.82 4.69
C ARG A 193 7.16 4.13 5.28
N TYR A 194 6.07 4.13 6.04
CA TYR A 194 5.67 5.29 6.80
C TYR A 194 6.48 5.37 8.10
N ARG A 195 7.15 6.50 8.34
CA ARG A 195 7.90 6.81 9.56
C ARG A 195 7.16 7.88 10.34
N ARG A 196 6.79 7.55 11.58
CA ARG A 196 6.03 8.40 12.50
C ARG A 196 6.98 9.25 13.34
N GLY A 197 7.13 10.53 13.00
CA GLY A 197 8.14 11.41 13.60
C GLY A 197 9.53 10.76 13.65
N ALA A 198 10.14 10.70 14.83
CA ALA A 198 11.45 10.08 15.04
C ALA A 198 11.43 8.53 15.10
N ALA A 199 10.27 7.89 15.22
CA ALA A 199 10.12 6.48 15.60
C ALA A 199 10.58 5.46 14.52
N GLY A 200 10.57 4.18 14.91
CA GLY A 200 10.98 3.05 14.07
C GLY A 200 10.11 2.83 12.82
N ARG A 201 10.70 2.20 11.80
CA ARG A 201 10.10 2.01 10.48
C ARG A 201 9.10 0.85 10.47
N GLN A 202 7.83 1.11 10.14
CA GLN A 202 6.83 0.05 9.91
C GLN A 202 6.74 -0.24 8.40
N PRO A 203 6.92 -1.50 7.95
CA PRO A 203 7.01 -1.82 6.52
C PRO A 203 5.64 -2.01 5.85
N LEU A 204 5.52 -1.52 4.61
CA LEU A 204 4.56 -1.95 3.60
C LEU A 204 5.42 -2.40 2.38
N THR A 205 5.53 -3.71 2.10
CA THR A 205 6.66 -4.42 1.40
C THR A 205 6.74 -4.19 -0.14
N THR A 206 7.69 -4.71 -0.97
CA THR A 206 8.63 -5.88 -0.99
C THR A 206 9.96 -5.59 -1.75
N ASP A 207 10.95 -6.49 -1.70
CA ASP A 207 12.37 -6.31 -2.12
C ASP A 207 12.66 -6.23 -3.67
N ALA A 208 11.87 -5.49 -4.46
CA ALA A 208 11.82 -5.64 -5.94
C ALA A 208 12.40 -4.50 -6.83
N PHE A 209 12.96 -3.41 -6.27
CA PHE A 209 13.25 -2.18 -7.03
C PHE A 209 14.73 -1.76 -7.07
N ASP A 210 15.11 -1.01 -8.10
CA ASP A 210 16.43 -0.39 -8.27
C ASP A 210 16.51 0.90 -7.43
N PRO A 211 17.42 1.01 -6.44
CA PRO A 211 17.57 2.21 -5.63
C PRO A 211 18.14 3.40 -6.42
N LEU A 212 18.69 3.23 -7.63
CA LEU A 212 19.18 4.31 -8.47
C LEU A 212 18.14 4.82 -9.48
N GLY A 213 17.18 4.01 -9.88
CA GLY A 213 16.06 4.43 -10.74
C GLY A 213 14.74 4.70 -10.02
N THR A 214 14.68 4.50 -8.70
CA THR A 214 13.44 4.64 -7.90
C THR A 214 13.50 5.86 -6.97
N GLY A 215 12.42 6.64 -6.90
CA GLY A 215 12.31 7.79 -5.99
C GLY A 215 11.12 8.71 -6.24
N PHE A 216 10.98 9.71 -5.36
CA PHE A 216 10.00 10.79 -5.50
C PHE A 216 10.54 11.91 -6.38
N GLN A 217 9.69 12.45 -7.26
CA GLN A 217 10.05 13.51 -8.21
C GLN A 217 8.92 14.57 -8.29
N PRO A 218 9.14 15.81 -7.82
CA PRO A 218 8.22 16.92 -8.09
C PRO A 218 8.17 17.24 -9.59
N VAL A 219 6.98 17.49 -10.13
CA VAL A 219 6.79 17.84 -11.55
C VAL A 219 5.90 19.07 -11.75
N GLY A 220 6.26 19.89 -12.73
CA GLY A 220 5.52 21.08 -13.14
C GLY A 220 4.31 20.77 -14.02
N SER A 221 3.68 21.81 -14.55
CA SER A 221 2.48 21.68 -15.40
C SER A 221 2.77 20.95 -16.72
N GLY A 222 3.95 21.16 -17.33
CA GLY A 222 4.39 20.46 -18.53
C GLY A 222 4.95 19.04 -18.29
N GLY A 223 5.11 18.64 -17.02
CA GLY A 223 5.67 17.33 -16.63
C GLY A 223 7.19 17.29 -16.49
N GLU A 224 7.87 18.43 -16.66
CA GLU A 224 9.27 18.65 -16.30
C GLU A 224 9.51 18.55 -14.79
N LEU A 225 10.75 18.25 -14.38
CA LEU A 225 11.15 18.26 -12.98
C LEU A 225 11.33 19.70 -12.49
N VAL A 226 10.74 20.05 -11.34
CA VAL A 226 10.71 21.42 -10.81
C VAL A 226 10.96 21.47 -9.30
N PRO A 227 11.35 22.64 -8.74
CA PRO A 227 11.36 22.87 -7.29
C PRO A 227 9.99 22.59 -6.64
N PRO A 228 9.91 22.02 -5.41
CA PRO A 228 8.65 21.58 -4.80
C PRO A 228 7.57 22.67 -4.65
N ASP A 229 8.00 23.90 -4.39
CA ASP A 229 7.18 25.12 -4.26
C ASP A 229 6.51 25.56 -5.58
N SER A 230 6.99 25.03 -6.71
CA SER A 230 6.46 25.23 -8.05
C SER A 230 5.82 23.97 -8.67
N ALA A 231 5.77 22.86 -7.91
CA ALA A 231 5.22 21.60 -8.38
C ALA A 231 3.68 21.64 -8.50
N VAL A 232 3.16 21.00 -9.54
CA VAL A 232 1.72 20.83 -9.80
C VAL A 232 1.29 19.37 -9.64
N ALA A 233 2.26 18.45 -9.59
CA ALA A 233 2.06 17.05 -9.21
C ALA A 233 3.37 16.47 -8.67
N MET A 234 3.30 15.25 -8.13
CA MET A 234 4.47 14.45 -7.82
C MET A 234 4.38 13.14 -8.58
N VAL A 235 5.53 12.67 -9.07
CA VAL A 235 5.67 11.37 -9.68
C VAL A 235 6.46 10.47 -8.74
N VAL A 236 5.95 9.27 -8.50
CA VAL A 236 6.74 8.17 -7.96
C VAL A 236 7.33 7.43 -9.16
N ALA A 237 8.62 7.62 -9.41
CA ALA A 237 9.36 6.88 -10.42
C ALA A 237 9.83 5.56 -9.79
N ILE A 238 9.50 4.44 -10.42
CA ILE A 238 9.83 3.10 -9.90
C ILE A 238 10.45 2.28 -11.02
N THR A 239 11.71 1.91 -10.82
CA THR A 239 12.52 1.14 -11.77
C THR A 239 12.87 -0.21 -11.16
N ARG A 240 12.84 -1.29 -11.97
CA ARG A 240 13.15 -2.64 -11.49
C ARG A 240 14.58 -3.03 -11.86
N THR A 241 15.25 -3.77 -10.97
CA THR A 241 16.63 -4.26 -11.16
C THR A 241 16.78 -5.31 -12.26
N THR A 242 15.70 -5.94 -12.74
CA THR A 242 15.75 -7.12 -13.62
C THR A 242 15.12 -6.95 -15.01
N ALA A 243 14.51 -5.79 -15.33
CA ALA A 243 14.00 -5.45 -16.66
C ALA A 243 13.67 -3.95 -16.77
N PRO A 244 13.74 -3.31 -17.96
CA PRO A 244 13.54 -1.87 -18.14
C PRO A 244 12.07 -1.41 -18.07
N ALA A 245 11.23 -2.11 -17.31
CA ALA A 245 9.85 -1.70 -17.03
C ALA A 245 9.85 -0.61 -15.95
N ALA A 246 10.11 0.63 -16.38
CA ALA A 246 9.96 1.82 -15.56
C ALA A 246 8.48 2.20 -15.48
N PHE A 247 7.94 2.23 -14.25
CA PHE A 247 6.58 2.71 -13.99
C PHE A 247 6.66 4.10 -13.37
N ARG A 248 5.86 5.03 -13.90
CA ARG A 248 5.71 6.39 -13.35
C ARG A 248 4.28 6.56 -12.88
N LEU A 249 4.08 6.56 -11.56
CA LEU A 249 2.81 6.92 -10.97
C LEU A 249 2.75 8.45 -10.81
N ARG A 250 1.97 9.14 -11.63
CA ARG A 250 1.70 10.58 -11.46
C ARG A 250 0.53 10.76 -10.49
N ILE A 251 0.77 11.38 -9.35
CA ILE A 251 -0.26 11.72 -8.38
C ILE A 251 -0.55 13.23 -8.55
N PRO A 252 -1.70 13.62 -9.12
CA PRO A 252 -2.05 15.01 -9.31
C PRO A 252 -2.60 15.62 -8.01
N PHE A 253 -2.02 16.74 -7.58
CA PHE A 253 -2.61 17.61 -6.56
C PHE A 253 -3.07 18.84 -7.30
N LEU A 254 -4.39 19.04 -7.40
CA LEU A 254 -4.91 20.23 -8.06
C LEU A 254 -4.65 21.44 -7.17
N ASN A 255 -3.47 22.06 -7.37
CA ASN A 255 -3.25 23.47 -7.08
C ASN A 255 -4.29 24.26 -7.88
N ARG A 256 -5.45 24.50 -7.27
CA ARG A 256 -6.33 25.59 -7.68
C ARG A 256 -5.60 26.87 -7.30
N LEU A 257 -4.81 27.37 -8.25
CA LEU A 257 -4.14 28.66 -8.09
C LEU A 257 -5.19 29.72 -7.77
N ALA A 258 -4.96 30.47 -6.70
CA ALA A 258 -5.68 31.71 -6.46
C ALA A 258 -5.51 32.61 -7.71
N GLY A 259 -6.59 32.88 -8.43
CA GLY A 259 -6.52 33.65 -9.68
C GLY A 259 -7.78 33.65 -10.55
N GLU A 260 -8.54 32.55 -10.61
CA GLU A 260 -9.81 32.53 -11.37
C GLU A 260 -10.98 32.98 -10.50
N GLY A 261 -11.36 34.25 -10.69
CA GLY A 261 -12.60 34.79 -10.14
C GLY A 261 -13.81 34.09 -10.74
N ILE A 262 -14.71 33.61 -9.88
CA ILE A 262 -16.01 33.05 -10.28
C ILE A 262 -16.86 34.19 -10.88
N PRO A 263 -17.29 34.12 -12.15
CA PRO A 263 -18.35 34.99 -12.63
C PRO A 263 -19.65 34.58 -11.93
N ALA A 264 -20.25 35.51 -11.19
CA ALA A 264 -21.49 35.25 -10.45
C ALA A 264 -22.68 35.06 -11.41
N PRO A 265 -23.57 34.09 -11.12
CA PRO A 265 -24.99 34.15 -11.50
C PRO A 265 -25.78 35.06 -10.54
#